data_AF-A0A959K329-F1
#
_entry.id   AF-A0A959K329-F1
#
_cell.length_a   1.000
_cell.length_b   1.000
_cell.length_c   1.000
_cell.angle_alpha   90.00
_cell.angle_beta   90.00
_cell.angle_gamma   90.00
#
_symmetry.space_group_name_H-M   'P 1'
#
loop_
_entity.id
_entity.type
_entity.pdbx_description
1 polymer ?
#
loop_
_entity_poly.entity_id
_entity_poly.type
_entity_poly.pdbx_seq_one_letter_code
_entity_poly.pdbx_strand_id
1 'polypeptide(L)'
;LTEYDLLLFYDMYDSITHAQKQAYIDLIETGKPMIFLHHSLVSYQDWPEFRAIVGGKYHTLDSTRLSHYKHDESISVKVEDPQHPITYGMSDFTIEDETYGNCEILPGVTPLLRTDHPLSMPVIGWVNHYRQHPIVYLQGGHGPTAYRDPHFQKILKNAIHWSLRKENAN
;
A
#
# COMPACT_ATOMS: atom_id res chain seq x y z
N LEU A 1 -1.06 5.90 20.81
CA LEU A 1 -1.25 4.96 19.67
C LEU A 1 -1.66 3.56 20.11
N THR A 2 -1.49 3.20 21.38
CA THR A 2 -1.93 1.90 21.94
C THR A 2 -3.46 1.74 21.99
N GLU A 3 -4.21 2.85 22.04
CA GLU A 3 -5.68 2.89 22.07
C GLU A 3 -6.34 2.52 20.73
N TYR A 4 -5.58 2.53 19.62
CA TYR A 4 -6.08 2.20 18.29
C TYR A 4 -5.71 0.77 17.93
N ASP A 5 -6.65 0.02 17.37
CA ASP A 5 -6.40 -1.37 16.97
C ASP A 5 -5.54 -1.48 15.70
N LEU A 6 -5.58 -0.48 14.83
CA LEU A 6 -4.88 -0.43 13.54
C LEU A 6 -4.51 1.01 13.18
N LEU A 7 -3.41 1.18 12.42
CA LEU A 7 -3.02 2.47 11.85
C LEU A 7 -3.17 2.44 10.33
N LEU A 8 -3.84 3.45 9.78
CA LEU A 8 -4.04 3.62 8.34
C LEU A 8 -3.43 4.97 7.92
N PHE A 9 -2.53 4.92 6.96
CA PHE A 9 -1.75 6.06 6.48
C PHE A 9 -2.26 6.46 5.10
N TYR A 10 -2.82 7.66 5.03
CA TYR A 10 -3.13 8.38 3.79
C TYR A 10 -2.48 9.77 3.87
N ASP A 11 -1.16 9.78 4.07
CA ASP A 11 -0.34 10.98 4.22
C ASP A 11 0.93 10.88 3.37
N MET A 12 1.52 12.03 3.06
CA MET A 12 2.76 12.15 2.29
C MET A 12 3.70 13.11 3.01
N TYR A 13 4.43 12.60 4.00
CA TYR A 13 5.39 13.39 4.77
C TYR A 13 6.82 13.20 4.26
N ASP A 14 7.54 14.31 4.12
CA ASP A 14 8.91 14.30 3.62
C ASP A 14 9.92 13.88 4.72
N SER A 15 9.84 14.51 5.89
CA SER A 15 10.78 14.29 7.00
C SER A 15 10.17 13.50 8.16
N ILE A 16 11.03 12.77 8.87
CA ILE A 16 10.68 11.99 10.05
C ILE A 16 11.82 11.98 11.06
N THR A 17 11.49 12.26 12.32
CA THR A 17 12.47 12.30 13.41
C THR A 17 12.91 10.90 13.82
N HIS A 18 14.08 10.77 14.48
CA HIS A 18 14.54 9.48 15.00
C HIS A 18 13.53 8.83 15.96
N ALA A 19 12.90 9.62 16.84
CA ALA A 19 11.87 9.12 17.75
C ALA A 19 10.64 8.57 17.01
N GLN A 20 10.20 9.23 15.93
CA GLN A 20 9.10 8.73 15.10
C GLN A 20 9.49 7.48 14.31
N LYS A 21 10.72 7.42 13.77
CA LYS A 21 11.25 6.19 13.14
C LYS A 21 11.20 5.01 14.12
N GLN A 22 11.67 5.21 15.35
CA GLN A 22 11.63 4.18 16.38
C GLN A 22 10.19 3.79 16.73
N ALA A 23 9.28 4.76 16.85
CA ALA A 23 7.87 4.48 17.13
C ALA A 23 7.20 3.61 16.04
N TYR A 24 7.52 3.82 14.76
CA TYR A 24 7.05 2.93 13.69
C TYR A 24 7.50 1.48 13.93
N ILE A 25 8.80 1.30 14.20
CA ILE A 25 9.39 -0.01 14.42
C ILE A 25 8.79 -0.68 15.65
N ASP A 26 8.71 0.01 16.78
CA ASP A 26 8.14 -0.52 18.02
C ASP A 26 6.66 -0.93 17.84
N LEU A 27 5.88 -0.12 17.14
CA LEU A 27 4.47 -0.44 16.87
C LEU A 27 4.35 -1.69 15.99
N ILE A 28 5.18 -1.82 14.96
CA ILE A 28 5.17 -3.02 14.11
C ILE A 28 5.59 -4.25 14.94
N GLU A 29 6.67 -4.15 15.72
CA GLU A 29 7.18 -5.25 16.57
C GLU A 29 6.18 -5.67 17.66
N THR A 30 5.32 -4.77 18.13
CA THR A 30 4.21 -5.09 19.04
C THR A 30 2.98 -5.67 18.33
N GLY A 31 3.08 -5.95 17.03
CA GLY A 31 1.99 -6.52 16.24
C GLY A 31 0.92 -5.50 15.85
N LYS A 32 1.20 -4.19 15.93
CA LYS A 32 0.23 -3.17 15.50
C LYS A 32 0.07 -3.24 13.97
N PRO A 33 -1.12 -3.57 13.45
CA PRO A 33 -1.32 -3.64 12.01
C PRO A 33 -1.24 -2.25 11.38
N MET A 34 -0.65 -2.19 10.19
CA MET A 34 -0.50 -0.96 9.41
C MET A 34 -0.97 -1.15 7.96
N ILE A 35 -1.72 -0.18 7.46
CA ILE A 35 -2.17 -0.08 6.07
C ILE A 35 -1.69 1.24 5.49
N PHE A 36 -1.02 1.18 4.35
CA PHE A 36 -0.48 2.33 3.63
C PHE A 36 -1.25 2.52 2.33
N LEU A 37 -1.71 3.74 2.07
CA LEU A 37 -2.53 4.07 0.92
C LEU A 37 -1.84 5.09 0.01
N HIS A 38 -1.91 4.84 -1.28
CA HIS A 38 -1.69 5.84 -2.32
C HIS A 38 -0.34 6.58 -2.18
N HIS A 39 -0.39 7.90 -1.94
CA HIS A 39 0.78 8.78 -1.83
C HIS A 39 1.67 8.49 -0.61
N SER A 40 1.25 7.61 0.31
CA SER A 40 2.13 7.17 1.40
C SER A 40 3.39 6.46 0.90
N LEU A 41 3.38 5.94 -0.33
CA LEU A 41 4.56 5.34 -0.99
C LEU A 41 5.66 6.37 -1.31
N VAL A 42 5.31 7.66 -1.27
CA VAL A 42 6.20 8.80 -1.55
C VAL A 42 6.86 9.32 -0.25
N SER A 43 6.37 8.90 0.93
CA SER A 43 6.89 9.39 2.21
C SER A 43 8.35 8.96 2.47
N TYR A 44 9.06 9.78 3.25
CA TYR A 44 10.34 9.46 3.89
C TYR A 44 11.43 8.96 2.93
N GLN A 45 11.70 9.73 1.87
CA GLN A 45 12.61 9.36 0.78
C GLN A 45 14.04 9.00 1.25
N ASP A 46 14.51 9.59 2.34
CA ASP A 46 15.84 9.33 2.93
C ASP A 46 15.83 8.26 4.03
N TRP A 47 14.77 7.47 4.16
CA TRP A 47 14.67 6.40 5.14
C TRP A 47 14.50 5.02 4.46
N PRO A 48 15.60 4.30 4.19
CA PRO A 48 15.56 3.00 3.53
C PRO A 48 14.68 1.95 4.24
N GLU A 49 14.55 2.05 5.56
CA GLU A 49 13.69 1.15 6.34
C GLU A 49 12.21 1.32 6.01
N PHE A 50 11.76 2.55 5.68
CA PHE A 50 10.36 2.77 5.31
C PHE A 50 9.98 2.03 4.03
N ARG A 51 10.88 2.06 3.03
CA ARG A 51 10.76 1.23 1.82
C ARG A 51 10.68 -0.26 2.18
N ALA A 52 11.47 -0.72 3.16
CA ALA A 52 11.41 -2.11 3.62
C ALA A 52 10.11 -2.44 4.37
N ILE A 53 9.53 -1.49 5.12
CA ILE A 53 8.23 -1.63 5.80
C ILE A 53 7.09 -1.72 4.79
N VAL A 54 6.97 -0.74 3.89
CA VAL A 54 5.85 -0.67 2.93
C VAL A 54 5.98 -1.73 1.83
N GLY A 55 7.20 -2.15 1.48
CA GLY A 55 7.44 -3.13 0.42
C GLY A 55 7.66 -2.51 -0.96
N GLY A 56 7.84 -1.20 -1.05
CA GLY A 56 8.06 -0.48 -2.30
C GLY A 56 8.44 0.98 -2.07
N LYS A 57 8.68 1.72 -3.16
CA LYS A 57 9.02 3.15 -3.12
C LYS A 57 8.64 3.87 -4.40
N TYR A 58 8.05 5.06 -4.25
CA TYR A 58 7.96 6.05 -5.32
C TYR A 58 9.22 6.93 -5.27
N HIS A 59 9.96 7.01 -6.37
CA HIS A 59 11.24 7.74 -6.42
C HIS A 59 11.03 9.21 -6.82
N THR A 60 11.37 10.15 -5.92
CA THR A 60 11.34 11.60 -6.21
C THR A 60 12.71 12.27 -6.20
N LEU A 61 13.73 11.66 -5.59
CA LEU A 61 15.06 12.27 -5.43
C LEU A 61 16.11 11.75 -6.44
N ASP A 62 15.97 10.51 -6.91
CA ASP A 62 16.89 9.91 -7.88
C ASP A 62 16.50 10.29 -9.30
N SER A 63 17.22 11.26 -9.88
CA SER A 63 16.96 11.78 -11.23
C SER A 63 17.05 10.73 -12.34
N THR A 64 17.73 9.59 -12.10
CA THR A 64 17.86 8.50 -13.07
C THR A 64 16.72 7.49 -12.99
N ARG A 65 15.94 7.53 -11.91
CA ARG A 65 14.88 6.55 -11.61
C ARG A 65 13.57 7.21 -11.16
N LEU A 66 13.31 8.45 -11.58
CA LEU A 66 12.09 9.16 -11.16
C LEU A 66 10.84 8.37 -11.53
N SER A 67 9.99 8.16 -10.52
CA SER A 67 8.65 7.66 -10.74
C SER A 67 7.79 8.76 -11.35
N HIS A 68 6.74 8.37 -12.06
CA HIS A 68 5.80 9.28 -12.70
C HIS A 68 4.37 8.84 -12.41
N TYR A 69 3.43 9.75 -12.63
CA TYR A 69 2.02 9.48 -12.45
C TYR A 69 1.18 10.04 -13.59
N LYS A 70 -0.06 9.58 -13.68
CA LYS A 70 -1.08 10.17 -14.55
C LYS A 70 -2.45 10.02 -13.90
N HIS A 71 -3.14 11.14 -13.73
CA HIS A 71 -4.49 11.19 -13.15
C HIS A 71 -5.56 10.76 -14.14
N ASP A 72 -6.75 10.46 -13.60
CA ASP A 72 -8.00 10.26 -14.35
C ASP A 72 -7.86 9.16 -15.43
N GLU A 73 -7.13 8.10 -15.10
CA GLU A 73 -6.94 6.95 -15.96
C GLU A 73 -7.92 5.83 -15.62
N SER A 74 -8.42 5.16 -16.66
CA SER A 74 -9.22 3.94 -16.55
C SER A 74 -8.31 2.72 -16.40
N ILE A 75 -8.18 2.22 -15.18
CA ILE A 75 -7.26 1.15 -14.83
C ILE A 75 -8.01 -0.18 -14.79
N SER A 76 -7.63 -1.11 -15.67
CA SER A 76 -8.09 -2.50 -15.59
C SER A 76 -7.29 -3.24 -14.52
N VAL A 77 -7.97 -3.63 -13.44
CA VAL A 77 -7.39 -4.29 -12.28
C VAL A 77 -7.69 -5.79 -12.32
N LYS A 78 -6.64 -6.59 -12.28
CA LYS A 78 -6.72 -8.04 -12.09
C LYS A 78 -6.54 -8.40 -10.62
N VAL A 79 -7.43 -9.24 -10.11
CA VAL A 79 -7.33 -9.81 -8.76
C VAL A 79 -6.45 -11.05 -8.83
N GLU A 80 -5.23 -10.98 -8.28
CA GLU A 80 -4.21 -12.03 -8.42
C GLU A 80 -4.60 -13.30 -7.64
N ASP A 81 -5.13 -13.14 -6.42
CA ASP A 81 -5.57 -14.23 -5.57
C ASP A 81 -6.99 -13.97 -5.02
N PRO A 82 -8.05 -14.47 -5.65
CA PRO A 82 -9.42 -14.31 -5.17
C PRO A 82 -9.73 -15.05 -3.84
N GLN A 83 -8.84 -15.94 -3.39
CA GLN A 83 -9.00 -16.69 -2.13
C GLN A 83 -8.36 -15.98 -0.95
N HIS A 84 -7.40 -15.07 -1.18
CA HIS A 84 -6.80 -14.28 -0.13
C HIS A 84 -7.87 -13.43 0.58
N PRO A 85 -7.90 -13.36 1.93
CA PRO A 85 -8.96 -12.67 2.65
C PRO A 85 -9.17 -11.19 2.28
N ILE A 86 -8.10 -10.50 1.86
CA ILE A 86 -8.18 -9.09 1.40
C ILE A 86 -8.97 -8.97 0.09
N THR A 87 -8.83 -9.92 -0.81
CA THR A 87 -9.44 -9.93 -2.14
C THR A 87 -10.64 -10.88 -2.23
N TYR A 88 -11.04 -11.48 -1.10
CA TYR A 88 -12.15 -12.42 -1.04
C TYR A 88 -13.47 -11.78 -1.49
N GLY A 89 -14.12 -12.46 -2.44
CA GLY A 89 -15.38 -12.03 -3.05
C GLY A 89 -15.22 -10.88 -4.03
N MET A 90 -14.00 -10.60 -4.49
CA MET A 90 -13.74 -9.67 -5.59
C MET A 90 -13.52 -10.44 -6.89
N SER A 91 -13.83 -9.79 -8.00
CA SER A 91 -13.47 -10.20 -9.35
C SER A 91 -12.68 -9.08 -10.00
N ASP A 92 -12.05 -9.33 -11.14
CA ASP A 92 -11.42 -8.29 -11.95
C ASP A 92 -12.40 -7.13 -12.17
N PHE A 93 -11.88 -5.90 -12.10
CA PHE A 93 -12.67 -4.69 -12.15
C PHE A 93 -11.93 -3.57 -12.86
N THR A 94 -12.64 -2.51 -13.22
CA THR A 94 -12.06 -1.29 -13.75
C THR A 94 -12.35 -0.16 -12.76
N ILE A 95 -11.34 0.69 -12.52
CA ILE A 95 -11.46 1.87 -11.65
C ILE A 95 -10.86 3.09 -12.35
N GLU A 96 -11.48 4.24 -12.16
CA GLU A 96 -10.93 5.54 -12.57
C GLU A 96 -10.10 6.11 -11.41
N ASP A 97 -8.79 6.21 -11.61
CA ASP A 97 -7.84 6.65 -10.57
C ASP A 97 -6.54 7.18 -11.18
N GLU A 98 -5.53 7.43 -10.34
CA GLU A 98 -4.17 7.76 -10.77
C GLU A 98 -3.32 6.50 -10.98
N THR A 99 -2.51 6.45 -12.04
CA THR A 99 -1.49 5.40 -12.23
C THR A 99 -0.14 5.85 -11.69
N TYR A 100 0.64 4.94 -11.11
CA TYR A 100 2.03 5.18 -10.71
C TYR A 100 3.01 4.32 -11.50
N GLY A 101 3.87 4.94 -12.30
CA GLY A 101 4.87 4.29 -13.14
C GLY A 101 6.30 4.42 -12.60
N ASN A 102 7.16 3.48 -12.96
CA ASN A 102 8.56 3.41 -12.52
C ASN A 102 8.75 3.48 -10.99
N CYS A 103 7.79 2.91 -10.23
CA CYS A 103 7.93 2.68 -8.80
C CYS A 103 8.68 1.37 -8.54
N GLU A 104 9.38 1.32 -7.41
CA GLU A 104 10.02 0.12 -6.95
C GLU A 104 9.05 -0.75 -6.15
N ILE A 105 9.04 -2.05 -6.47
CA ILE A 105 8.30 -3.08 -5.75
C ILE A 105 9.33 -4.12 -5.28
N LEU A 106 9.34 -4.43 -3.99
CA LEU A 106 10.26 -5.43 -3.46
C LEU A 106 9.90 -6.85 -3.93
N PRO A 107 10.88 -7.71 -4.23
CA PRO A 107 10.59 -9.07 -4.71
C PRO A 107 9.90 -9.97 -3.68
N GLY A 108 9.92 -9.60 -2.40
CA GLY A 108 9.29 -10.36 -1.30
C GLY A 108 7.83 -10.03 -1.04
N VAL A 109 7.24 -9.04 -1.74
CA VAL A 109 5.81 -8.74 -1.55
C VAL A 109 4.95 -9.84 -2.17
N THR A 110 3.79 -10.06 -1.58
CA THR A 110 2.72 -10.90 -2.13
C THR A 110 1.76 -10.01 -2.91
N PRO A 111 1.74 -10.06 -4.26
CA PRO A 111 0.81 -9.29 -5.07
C PRO A 111 -0.64 -9.70 -4.81
N LEU A 112 -1.53 -8.72 -4.67
CA LEU A 112 -2.98 -8.94 -4.56
C LEU A 112 -3.75 -8.36 -5.74
N LEU A 113 -3.31 -7.20 -6.23
CA LEU A 113 -3.88 -6.50 -7.37
C LEU A 113 -2.81 -6.19 -8.40
N ARG A 114 -3.10 -6.48 -9.66
CA ARG A 114 -2.24 -6.18 -10.81
C ARG A 114 -2.95 -5.35 -11.86
N THR A 115 -2.17 -4.72 -12.73
CA THR A 115 -2.67 -4.12 -13.96
C THR A 115 -1.63 -4.27 -15.06
N ASP A 116 -2.08 -4.28 -16.31
CA ASP A 116 -1.26 -4.20 -17.51
C ASP A 116 -1.26 -2.78 -18.13
N HIS A 117 -1.77 -1.78 -17.38
CA HIS A 117 -1.79 -0.40 -17.83
C HIS A 117 -0.37 0.11 -18.13
N PRO A 118 -0.10 0.64 -19.34
CA PRO A 118 1.27 0.92 -19.81
C PRO A 118 1.99 2.02 -19.03
N LEU A 119 1.24 2.86 -18.30
CA LEU A 119 1.77 3.96 -17.47
C LEU A 119 1.88 3.60 -15.99
N SER A 120 1.53 2.36 -15.62
CA SER A 120 1.51 1.92 -14.22
C SER A 120 2.59 0.89 -13.93
N MET A 121 2.94 0.77 -12.67
CA MET A 121 3.67 -0.37 -12.11
C MET A 121 2.77 -1.61 -12.16
N PRO A 122 3.35 -2.82 -12.31
CA PRO A 122 2.57 -4.02 -12.57
C PRO A 122 1.75 -4.51 -11.38
N VAL A 123 2.09 -4.09 -10.15
CA VAL A 123 1.40 -4.48 -8.92
C VAL A 123 0.94 -3.23 -8.20
N ILE A 124 -0.36 -3.10 -7.98
CA ILE A 124 -1.02 -1.90 -7.44
C ILE A 124 -1.71 -2.15 -6.09
N GLY A 125 -1.56 -3.36 -5.55
CA GLY A 125 -1.93 -3.69 -4.18
C GLY A 125 -1.20 -4.95 -3.75
N TRP A 126 -0.61 -4.95 -2.55
CA TRP A 126 0.20 -6.06 -2.07
C TRP A 126 0.19 -6.17 -0.54
N VAL A 127 0.62 -7.32 -0.06
CA VAL A 127 1.05 -7.54 1.32
C VAL A 127 2.57 -7.67 1.33
N ASN A 128 3.24 -6.89 2.18
CA ASN A 128 4.64 -7.07 2.50
C ASN A 128 4.76 -7.70 3.89
N HIS A 129 5.86 -8.41 4.15
CA HIS A 129 6.20 -8.87 5.49
C HIS A 129 7.45 -8.14 5.94
N TYR A 130 7.26 -7.17 6.84
CA TYR A 130 8.38 -6.53 7.51
C TYR A 130 8.69 -7.33 8.78
N ARG A 131 9.77 -8.10 8.71
CA ARG A 131 10.07 -9.18 9.67
C ARG A 131 8.96 -10.23 9.64
N GLN A 132 8.22 -10.42 10.74
CA GLN A 132 7.10 -11.36 10.81
C GLN A 132 5.73 -10.65 10.68
N HIS A 133 5.71 -9.33 10.56
CA HIS A 133 4.46 -8.57 10.62
C HIS A 133 3.97 -8.19 9.22
N PRO A 134 2.71 -8.51 8.89
CA PRO A 134 2.13 -8.15 7.61
C PRO A 134 1.83 -6.65 7.54
N ILE A 135 2.21 -6.05 6.42
CA ILE A 135 1.96 -4.65 6.07
C ILE A 135 1.18 -4.63 4.76
N VAL A 136 0.06 -3.92 4.73
CA VAL A 136 -0.74 -3.79 3.49
C VAL A 136 -0.41 -2.48 2.80
N TYR A 137 -0.24 -2.52 1.48
CA TYR A 137 -0.25 -1.33 0.66
C TYR A 137 -1.28 -1.44 -0.46
N LEU A 138 -2.02 -0.35 -0.69
CA LEU A 138 -2.95 -0.19 -1.81
C LEU A 138 -2.63 1.11 -2.53
N GLN A 139 -2.38 1.06 -3.84
CA GLN A 139 -2.04 2.24 -4.64
C GLN A 139 -3.24 3.16 -4.87
N GLY A 140 -4.43 2.59 -5.04
CA GLY A 140 -5.63 3.38 -5.31
C GLY A 140 -5.97 4.36 -4.20
N GLY A 141 -6.69 5.43 -4.55
CA GLY A 141 -7.17 6.42 -3.59
C GLY A 141 -6.81 7.87 -3.91
N HIS A 142 -6.52 8.26 -5.16
CA HIS A 142 -6.12 9.63 -5.49
C HIS A 142 -7.17 10.68 -5.10
N GLY A 143 -8.45 10.33 -5.26
CA GLY A 143 -9.53 11.29 -5.13
C GLY A 143 -10.87 10.65 -4.81
N PRO A 144 -11.92 11.49 -4.73
CA PRO A 144 -13.24 11.04 -4.31
C PRO A 144 -13.88 10.04 -5.28
N THR A 145 -13.42 9.97 -6.54
CA THR A 145 -13.85 8.95 -7.50
C THR A 145 -13.44 7.55 -7.03
N ALA A 146 -12.16 7.35 -6.70
CA ALA A 146 -11.66 6.08 -6.16
C ALA A 146 -12.36 5.69 -4.84
N TYR A 147 -12.53 6.63 -3.91
CA TYR A 147 -13.22 6.35 -2.64
C TYR A 147 -14.72 6.06 -2.76
N ARG A 148 -15.36 6.39 -3.89
CA ARG A 148 -16.75 6.02 -4.19
C ARG A 148 -16.85 4.69 -4.94
N ASP A 149 -15.75 4.17 -5.47
CA ASP A 149 -15.74 2.90 -6.18
C ASP A 149 -16.02 1.74 -5.20
N PRO A 150 -17.03 0.90 -5.47
CA PRO A 150 -17.40 -0.18 -4.56
C PRO A 150 -16.32 -1.26 -4.43
N HIS A 151 -15.48 -1.47 -5.45
CA HIS A 151 -14.37 -2.42 -5.40
C HIS A 151 -13.26 -1.89 -4.51
N PHE A 152 -12.92 -0.59 -4.62
CA PHE A 152 -11.94 0.03 -3.73
C PHE A 152 -12.41 0.04 -2.27
N GLN A 153 -13.67 0.38 -2.02
CA GLN A 153 -14.27 0.28 -0.68
C GLN A 153 -14.22 -1.16 -0.15
N LYS A 154 -14.51 -2.15 -1.00
CA LYS A 154 -14.49 -3.57 -0.64
C LYS A 154 -13.11 -4.05 -0.25
N ILE A 155 -12.07 -3.77 -1.06
CA ILE A 155 -10.71 -4.20 -0.73
C ILE A 155 -10.18 -3.50 0.51
N LEU A 156 -10.43 -2.21 0.68
CA LEU A 156 -10.01 -1.48 1.87
C LEU A 156 -10.67 -2.04 3.14
N LYS A 157 -11.98 -2.31 3.08
CA LYS A 157 -12.71 -2.95 4.18
C LYS A 157 -12.15 -4.34 4.50
N ASN A 158 -11.91 -5.15 3.48
CA ASN A 158 -11.35 -6.49 3.66
C ASN A 158 -9.92 -6.43 4.23
N ALA A 159 -9.08 -5.47 3.79
CA ALA A 159 -7.75 -5.22 4.32
C ALA A 159 -7.79 -4.88 5.81
N ILE A 160 -8.66 -3.94 6.22
CA ILE A 160 -8.87 -3.62 7.64
C ILE A 160 -9.28 -4.85 8.43
N HIS A 161 -10.27 -5.62 7.96
CA HIS A 161 -10.73 -6.82 8.67
C HIS A 161 -9.67 -7.93 8.75
N TRP A 162 -8.87 -8.11 7.71
CA TRP A 162 -7.80 -9.10 7.70
C TRP A 162 -6.65 -8.69 8.62
N SER A 163 -6.24 -7.42 8.58
CA SER A 163 -5.19 -6.88 9.43
C SER A 163 -5.53 -6.96 10.92
N LEU A 164 -6.81 -6.91 11.30
CA LEU A 164 -7.28 -7.03 12.68
C LEU A 164 -7.40 -8.48 13.20
N ARG A 165 -7.13 -9.51 12.37
CA ARG A 165 -7.18 -10.91 12.82
C ARG A 165 -6.03 -11.22 13.77
N LYS A 166 -6.31 -11.89 14.89
CA LYS A 166 -5.32 -12.25 15.92
C LYS A 166 -4.18 -13.13 15.40
N GLU A 167 -4.42 -13.90 14.34
CA GLU A 167 -3.42 -14.78 13.71
C GLU A 167 -2.29 -14.01 13.02
N ASN A 168 -2.50 -12.73 12.73
CA ASN A 168 -1.53 -11.84 12.10
C ASN A 168 -0.77 -10.95 13.10
N ALA A 169 -1.12 -11.05 14.40
CA ALA A 169 -0.65 -10.15 15.45
C ALA A 169 0.44 -10.76 16.36
N ASN A 170 0.93 -11.97 16.07
CA ASN A 170 1.89 -12.70 16.89
C ASN A 170 3.12 -13.13 16.08
#